data_AF-A0A6G1JQH5-F1
#
_entry.id   AF-A0A6G1JQH5-F1
#
_cell.length_a   1.000
_cell.length_b   1.000
_cell.length_c   1.000
_cell.angle_alpha   90.00
_cell.angle_beta   90.00
_cell.angle_gamma   90.00
#
_symmetry.space_group_name_H-M   'P 1'
#
loop_
_entity.id
_entity.type
_entity.pdbx_description
1 polymer ?
#
loop_
_entity_poly.entity_id
_entity_poly.type
_entity_poly.pdbx_seq_one_letter_code
_entity_poly.pdbx_strand_id
1 'polypeptide(L)'
;MSGQNPSEHQPQRRTDTDLLPQGTDRTEQVETLQAYEATKGQSTEDKDQETLAREFPKIDSSLIAAIYGDSGSLGATREMLQALSADEQ
;
A
#
# COMPACT_ATOMS: atom_id res chain seq x y z
N MET A 1 23.99 -7.24 -61.47
CA MET A 1 24.11 -6.22 -60.40
C MET A 1 22.74 -5.57 -60.23
N SER A 2 22.24 -5.57 -58.99
CA SER A 2 21.08 -4.80 -58.44
C SER A 2 19.69 -5.21 -58.97
N GLY A 3 18.71 -5.67 -58.18
CA GLY A 3 18.43 -5.47 -56.76
C GLY A 3 17.23 -4.54 -56.60
N GLN A 4 16.00 -5.04 -56.76
CA GLN A 4 14.75 -4.29 -56.46
C GLN A 4 14.12 -4.88 -55.20
N ASN A 5 14.14 -4.09 -54.13
CA ASN A 5 13.52 -4.38 -52.83
C ASN A 5 11.99 -4.35 -52.95
N PRO A 6 11.26 -5.34 -52.42
CA PRO A 6 9.83 -5.20 -52.19
C PRO A 6 9.59 -4.29 -50.99
N SER A 7 8.63 -3.38 -51.16
CA SER A 7 8.17 -2.43 -50.16
C SER A 7 7.85 -3.14 -48.83
N GLU A 8 8.65 -2.83 -47.82
CA GLU A 8 8.46 -3.25 -46.44
C GLU A 8 7.18 -2.61 -45.89
N HIS A 9 6.13 -3.42 -45.77
CA HIS A 9 4.95 -3.07 -44.99
C HIS A 9 5.38 -2.90 -43.53
N GLN A 10 5.62 -1.66 -43.12
CA GLN A 10 5.82 -1.31 -41.71
C GLN A 10 4.60 -1.81 -40.91
N PRO A 11 4.79 -2.68 -39.90
CA PRO A 11 3.70 -3.06 -39.03
C PRO A 11 3.20 -1.80 -38.34
N GLN A 12 1.90 -1.54 -38.46
CA GLN A 12 1.20 -0.45 -37.82
C GLN A 12 1.65 -0.36 -36.37
N ARG A 13 2.23 0.79 -35.98
CA ARG A 13 2.58 1.09 -34.59
C ARG A 13 1.32 0.88 -33.75
N ARG A 14 1.23 -0.24 -33.04
CA ARG A 14 0.21 -0.46 -32.01
C ARG A 14 0.44 0.62 -30.97
N THR A 15 -0.41 1.64 -30.97
CA THR A 15 -0.47 2.63 -29.91
C THR A 15 -0.69 1.88 -28.60
N ASP A 16 0.17 2.14 -27.63
CA ASP A 16 0.15 1.59 -26.25
C ASP A 16 -1.23 1.68 -25.56
N THR A 17 -2.09 2.55 -26.08
CA THR A 17 -3.50 2.74 -25.66
C THR A 17 -4.42 1.55 -25.97
N ASP A 18 -4.08 0.67 -26.92
CA ASP A 18 -4.89 -0.52 -27.27
C ASP A 18 -4.75 -1.68 -26.25
N LEU A 19 -3.77 -1.58 -25.36
CA LEU A 19 -3.53 -2.54 -24.27
C LEU A 19 -4.23 -2.15 -22.96
N LEU A 20 -4.89 -1.00 -22.92
CA LEU A 20 -5.68 -0.59 -21.75
C LEU A 20 -7.03 -1.32 -21.77
N PRO A 21 -7.42 -2.03 -20.71
CA PRO A 21 -8.69 -2.75 -20.66
C PRO A 21 -9.85 -1.77 -20.89
N GLN A 22 -10.61 -1.99 -21.96
CA GLN A 22 -11.77 -1.17 -22.32
C GLN A 22 -13.07 -1.76 -21.76
N GLY A 23 -13.96 -0.90 -21.27
CA GLY A 23 -15.31 -1.28 -20.89
C GLY A 23 -15.38 -2.20 -19.66
N THR A 24 -16.01 -3.37 -19.82
CA THR A 24 -16.37 -4.33 -18.77
C THR A 24 -15.18 -4.92 -18.02
N ASP A 25 -14.05 -5.15 -18.70
CA ASP A 25 -12.83 -5.71 -18.11
C ASP A 25 -12.24 -4.79 -17.02
N ARG A 26 -12.40 -3.47 -17.20
CA ARG A 26 -12.04 -2.47 -16.18
C ARG A 26 -12.93 -2.59 -14.94
N THR A 27 -14.23 -2.88 -15.11
CA THR A 27 -15.16 -3.06 -14.00
C THR A 27 -14.81 -4.34 -13.22
N GLU A 28 -14.55 -5.45 -13.91
CA GLU A 28 -14.15 -6.72 -13.29
C GLU A 28 -12.81 -6.61 -12.54
N GLN A 29 -11.83 -5.89 -13.12
CA GLN A 29 -10.58 -5.59 -12.42
C GLN A 29 -10.79 -4.74 -11.18
N VAL A 30 -11.64 -3.70 -11.25
CA VAL A 30 -11.94 -2.83 -10.11
C VAL A 30 -12.66 -3.60 -9.01
N GLU A 31 -13.62 -4.46 -9.35
CA GLU A 31 -14.32 -5.31 -8.38
C GLU A 31 -13.38 -6.34 -7.74
N THR A 32 -12.47 -6.93 -8.51
CA THR A 32 -11.46 -7.87 -7.99
C THR A 32 -10.49 -7.18 -7.02
N LEU A 33 -10.04 -5.97 -7.36
CA LEU A 33 -9.17 -5.18 -6.48
C LEU A 33 -9.89 -4.75 -5.20
N GLN A 34 -11.13 -4.26 -5.30
CA GLN A 34 -11.94 -3.92 -4.14
C GLN A 34 -12.22 -5.12 -3.24
N ALA A 35 -12.53 -6.28 -3.82
CA ALA A 35 -12.72 -7.51 -3.06
C ALA A 35 -11.43 -7.92 -2.34
N TYR A 36 -10.27 -7.79 -2.99
CA TYR A 36 -8.98 -8.10 -2.39
C TYR A 36 -8.64 -7.15 -1.23
N GLU A 37 -8.87 -5.84 -1.40
CA GLU A 37 -8.71 -4.84 -0.33
C GLU A 37 -9.69 -5.06 0.83
N ALA A 38 -10.95 -5.41 0.54
CA ALA A 38 -11.94 -5.74 1.57
C ALA A 38 -11.57 -7.02 2.35
N THR A 39 -10.88 -7.96 1.71
CA THR A 39 -10.37 -9.18 2.38
C THR A 39 -9.04 -8.98 3.10
N LYS A 40 -8.30 -7.89 2.83
CA LYS A 40 -7.18 -7.46 3.67
C LYS A 40 -7.74 -6.92 4.98
N GLY A 41 -8.08 -7.83 5.88
CA GLY A 41 -8.40 -7.49 7.26
C GLY A 41 -7.25 -6.71 7.89
N GLN A 42 -7.59 -5.74 8.74
CA GLN A 42 -6.63 -4.96 9.51
C GLN A 42 -5.68 -5.90 10.28
N SER A 43 -4.37 -5.73 10.09
CA SER A 43 -3.35 -6.54 10.76
C SER A 43 -3.53 -6.44 12.27
N THR A 44 -3.06 -7.45 13.01
CA THR A 44 -2.92 -7.35 14.47
C THR A 44 -2.07 -6.12 14.82
N GLU A 45 -1.01 -5.87 14.06
CA GLU A 45 -0.13 -4.71 14.24
C GLU A 45 -0.88 -3.38 14.06
N ASP A 46 -1.74 -3.27 13.04
CA ASP A 46 -2.57 -2.08 12.82
C ASP A 46 -3.56 -1.88 13.98
N LYS A 47 -4.14 -2.97 14.52
CA LYS A 47 -5.06 -2.89 15.67
C LYS A 47 -4.34 -2.45 16.95
N ASP A 48 -3.13 -2.95 17.15
CA ASP A 48 -2.31 -2.60 18.30
C ASP A 48 -1.83 -1.15 18.22
N GLN A 49 -1.37 -0.69 17.06
CA GLN A 49 -1.02 0.71 16.82
C GLN A 49 -2.22 1.65 17.01
N GLU A 50 -3.40 1.26 16.52
CA GLU A 50 -4.63 2.04 16.72
C GLU A 50 -5.02 2.12 18.21
N THR A 51 -4.84 1.02 18.95
CA THR A 51 -5.07 1.00 20.41
C THR A 51 -4.14 1.97 21.12
N LEU A 52 -2.85 1.92 20.81
CA LEU A 52 -1.84 2.82 21.40
C LEU A 52 -2.09 4.29 21.03
N ALA A 53 -2.49 4.58 19.80
CA ALA A 53 -2.81 5.94 19.36
C ALA A 53 -4.01 6.54 20.13
N ARG A 54 -4.98 5.70 20.51
CA ARG A 54 -6.11 6.12 21.35
C ARG A 54 -5.70 6.36 22.81
N GLU A 55 -4.75 5.59 23.33
CA GLU A 55 -4.23 5.72 24.69
C GLU A 55 -3.28 6.92 24.85
N PHE A 56 -2.49 7.21 23.81
CA PHE A 56 -1.51 8.29 23.78
C PHE A 56 -1.82 9.30 22.68
N PRO A 57 -2.93 10.06 22.76
CA PRO A 57 -3.35 10.99 21.71
C PRO A 57 -2.39 12.18 21.50
N LYS A 58 -1.44 12.37 22.42
CA LYS A 58 -0.37 13.38 22.32
C LYS A 58 0.84 12.89 21.53
N ILE A 59 0.97 11.58 21.31
CA ILE A 59 2.10 10.99 20.61
C ILE A 59 1.72 10.74 19.15
N ASP A 60 2.60 11.14 18.23
CA ASP A 60 2.44 10.90 16.81
C ASP A 60 2.39 9.40 16.45
N SER A 61 1.47 9.03 15.56
CA SER A 61 1.29 7.65 15.10
C SER A 61 2.53 7.07 14.42
N SER A 62 3.36 7.91 13.80
CA SER A 62 4.64 7.49 13.22
C SER A 62 5.64 7.01 14.27
N LEU A 63 5.71 7.69 15.42
CA LEU A 63 6.55 7.28 16.53
C LEU A 63 6.03 6.00 17.17
N ILE A 64 4.71 5.89 17.35
CA ILE A 64 4.07 4.65 17.83
C ILE A 64 4.41 3.48 16.92
N ALA A 65 4.30 3.64 15.60
CA ALA A 65 4.64 2.60 14.64
C ALA A 65 6.12 2.21 14.69
N ALA A 66 7.02 3.18 14.87
CA ALA A 66 8.46 2.91 14.99
C ALA A 66 8.81 2.08 16.24
N ILE A 67 8.26 2.45 17.40
CA ILE A 67 8.48 1.73 18.67
C ILE A 67 7.78 0.37 18.65
N TYR A 68 6.58 0.31 18.08
CA TYR A 68 5.85 -0.94 17.93
C TYR A 68 6.57 -1.92 17.00
N GLY A 69 7.11 -1.44 15.87
CA GLY A 69 7.91 -2.24 14.94
C GLY A 69 9.22 -2.75 15.54
N ASP A 70 9.84 -1.99 16.45
CA ASP A 70 11.04 -2.41 17.19
C ASP A 70 10.72 -3.47 18.26
N SER A 71 9.67 -3.24 19.06
CA SER A 71 9.34 -4.12 20.19
C SER A 71 8.52 -5.36 19.79
N GLY A 72 7.71 -5.27 18.74
CA GLY A 72 6.75 -6.30 18.31
C GLY A 72 5.69 -6.64 19.36
N SER A 73 5.51 -5.80 20.38
CA SER A 73 4.63 -6.09 21.52
C SER A 73 3.89 -4.85 22.00
N LEU A 74 2.56 -4.96 22.10
CA LEU A 74 1.69 -3.90 22.61
C LEU A 74 2.09 -3.45 24.02
N GLY A 75 2.37 -4.41 24.92
CA GLY A 75 2.72 -4.12 26.31
C GLY A 75 4.05 -3.38 26.44
N ALA A 76 5.09 -3.84 25.73
CA ALA A 76 6.39 -3.20 25.74
C ALA A 76 6.34 -1.78 25.13
N THR A 77 5.61 -1.63 24.02
CA THR A 77 5.40 -0.33 23.39
C THR A 77 4.67 0.64 24.34
N ARG A 78 3.62 0.17 25.03
CA ARG A 78 2.87 0.98 25.98
C ARG A 78 3.75 1.51 27.11
N GLU A 79 4.61 0.68 27.69
CA GLU A 79 5.53 1.09 28.76
C GLU A 79 6.53 2.16 28.27
N MET A 80 7.06 2.01 27.05
CA MET A 80 7.96 3.01 26.45
C MET A 80 7.25 4.33 26.16
N LEU A 81 6.02 4.28 25.60
CA LEU A 81 5.21 5.46 25.34
C LEU A 81 4.78 6.17 26.64
N GLN A 82 4.53 5.40 27.69
CA GLN A 82 4.24 5.91 29.03
C GLN A 82 5.45 6.67 29.60
N ALA A 83 6.66 6.12 29.47
CA ALA A 83 7.88 6.77 29.90
C ALA A 83 8.14 8.08 29.13
N LEU A 84 7.95 8.08 27.80
CA LEU A 84 8.07 9.27 26.96
C LEU A 84 7.02 10.35 27.33
N SER A 85 5.77 9.94 27.55
CA SER A 85 4.71 10.87 27.95
C SER A 85 4.92 11.48 29.33
N ALA A 86 5.64 10.77 30.21
CA ALA A 86 5.97 11.24 31.56
C ALA A 86 7.18 12.19 31.57
N ASP A 87 8.10 12.07 30.62
CA ASP A 87 9.26 12.97 30.46
C ASP A 87 8.86 14.34 29.89
N GLU A 88 7.79 14.38 29.07
CA GLU A 88 7.22 15.60 28.48
C GLU A 88 6.31 16.41 29.47
N GLN A 89 6.47 16.22 30.78
CA GLN A 89 5.75 16.94 31.86
C GLN A 89 6.70 17.72 32.75
#